data_AF-A0A1F0AU00-F1
#
_entry.id   AF-A0A1F0AU00-F1
#
_cell.length_a   1.000
_cell.length_b   1.000
_cell.length_c   1.000
_cell.angle_alpha   90.00
_cell.angle_beta   90.00
_cell.angle_gamma   90.00
#
_symmetry.space_group_name_H-M   'P 1'
#
loop_
_entity.id
_entity.type
_entity.pdbx_description
1 polymer ?
#
loop_
_entity_poly.entity_id
_entity_poly.type
_entity_poly.pdbx_seq_one_letter_code
_entity_poly.pdbx_strand_id
1 'polypeptide(L)'
;MLKNMCNEQFSVDVFGGKPKKQAKIKFQDKIFNSESYTPPNRIDFKDIKLEVVFKDCSKKFVNLPALKFSNMKSEFGADSKTILCLNKFVNEPSIIQRNSSRITIRNNDQGKRIKDILYHFLDQTFVDFHEFYFRKSSILDNFNILSPHEGRFRVICVYTIKPSSHKKERTKHYLEVVLLDPYHLFIPSKLLGKDKITGKDRLFSSEEAMDQTYEQVKDYNREFSLENIN
;
A
#
# COMPACT_ATOMS: atom_id res chain seq x y z
N MET A 1 -0.48 50.46 15.84
CA MET A 1 0.18 49.39 16.61
C MET A 1 -0.58 48.10 16.37
N LEU A 2 0.00 47.18 15.60
CA LEU A 2 -0.57 45.86 15.30
C LEU A 2 -0.43 44.94 16.51
N LYS A 3 -1.55 44.37 16.98
CA LYS A 3 -1.57 43.23 17.89
C LYS A 3 -1.38 41.95 17.08
N ASN A 4 -0.16 41.41 17.07
CA ASN A 4 0.08 40.05 16.61
C ASN A 4 -0.39 39.08 17.70
N MET A 5 -1.44 38.34 17.41
CA MET A 5 -1.85 37.18 18.18
C MET A 5 -0.93 36.01 17.78
N CYS A 6 0.02 35.67 18.66
CA CYS A 6 0.75 34.41 18.57
C CYS A 6 -0.23 33.26 18.84
N ASN A 7 -0.48 32.44 17.83
CA ASN A 7 -1.06 31.12 18.04
C ASN A 7 0.07 30.18 18.48
N GLU A 8 -0.12 29.57 19.65
CA GLU A 8 0.78 28.59 20.22
C GLU A 8 1.02 27.44 19.25
N GLN A 9 2.27 27.32 18.81
CA GLN A 9 2.76 26.24 17.99
C GLN A 9 2.84 25.00 18.88
N PHE A 10 1.99 24.00 18.62
CA PHE A 10 2.09 22.67 19.22
C PHE A 10 3.47 22.09 18.92
N SER A 11 4.42 22.21 19.87
CA SER A 11 5.66 21.44 19.86
C SER A 11 5.34 20.05 20.38
N VAL A 12 5.19 19.08 19.46
CA VAL A 12 5.23 17.67 19.84
C VAL A 12 6.70 17.28 19.84
N ASP A 13 7.27 17.06 21.02
CA ASP A 13 8.58 16.46 21.21
C ASP A 13 8.59 15.05 20.59
N VAL A 14 8.97 14.98 19.33
CA VAL A 14 9.45 13.75 18.70
C VAL A 14 10.95 13.72 19.02
N PHE A 15 11.48 12.57 19.47
CA PHE A 15 12.89 12.32 19.81
C PHE A 15 13.29 12.43 21.29
N GLY A 16 12.68 11.59 22.12
CA GLY A 16 13.18 11.21 23.45
C GLY A 16 13.69 9.76 23.54
N GLY A 17 14.16 9.15 22.45
CA GLY A 17 14.60 7.75 22.45
C GLY A 17 15.83 7.53 21.59
N LYS A 18 16.78 6.72 22.07
CA LYS A 18 17.97 6.29 21.31
C LYS A 18 17.54 5.77 19.92
N PRO A 19 18.24 6.12 18.83
CA PRO A 19 17.88 5.66 17.50
C PRO A 19 17.93 4.13 17.46
N LYS A 20 16.76 3.49 17.36
CA LYS A 20 16.69 2.08 16.99
C LYS A 20 17.32 1.96 15.60
N LYS A 21 18.19 0.97 15.38
CA LYS A 21 18.77 0.68 14.06
C LYS A 21 17.63 0.67 13.03
N GLN A 22 17.61 1.66 12.13
CA GLN A 22 16.66 1.70 11.03
C GLN A 22 16.78 0.37 10.27
N ALA A 23 15.66 -0.32 10.05
CA ALA A 23 15.64 -1.53 9.24
C ALA A 23 16.04 -1.13 7.81
N LYS A 24 17.19 -1.62 7.32
CA LYS A 24 17.61 -1.35 5.95
C LYS A 24 16.63 -2.04 5.00
N ILE A 25 15.82 -1.27 4.28
CA ILE A 25 14.93 -1.77 3.23
C ILE A 25 15.75 -2.59 2.24
N LYS A 26 15.29 -3.80 1.93
CA LYS A 26 15.92 -4.67 0.93
C LYS A 26 15.11 -4.61 -0.36
N PHE A 27 15.69 -4.01 -1.38
CA PHE A 27 15.19 -4.08 -2.75
C PHE A 27 15.69 -5.35 -3.43
N GLN A 28 14.87 -5.94 -4.30
CA GLN A 28 15.25 -7.10 -5.12
C GLN A 28 14.58 -7.10 -6.49
N ASP A 29 15.35 -7.48 -7.51
CA ASP A 29 14.85 -7.66 -8.88
C ASP A 29 14.65 -9.13 -9.26
N LYS A 30 14.95 -10.05 -8.33
CA LYS A 30 14.89 -11.48 -8.61
C LYS A 30 13.44 -11.93 -8.74
N ILE A 31 13.13 -12.54 -9.89
CA ILE A 31 11.88 -13.26 -10.12
C ILE A 31 12.06 -14.66 -9.51
N PHE A 32 11.27 -14.99 -8.49
CA PHE A 32 11.24 -16.34 -7.96
C PHE A 32 10.11 -17.12 -8.65
N ASN A 33 10.49 -18.18 -9.37
CA ASN A 33 9.53 -19.13 -9.89
C ASN A 33 8.85 -19.81 -8.70
N SER A 34 7.57 -19.54 -8.47
CA SER A 34 6.75 -20.47 -7.72
C SER A 34 6.67 -21.73 -8.59
N GLU A 35 7.49 -22.74 -8.31
CA GLU A 35 7.14 -24.11 -8.70
C GLU A 35 5.69 -24.31 -8.24
N SER A 36 4.81 -24.56 -9.21
CA SER A 36 3.35 -24.60 -9.09
C SER A 36 2.88 -25.03 -7.71
N TYR A 37 2.43 -24.08 -6.89
CA TYR A 37 1.72 -24.41 -5.66
C TYR A 37 0.22 -24.25 -5.94
N THR A 38 -0.59 -25.22 -5.54
CA THR A 38 -2.05 -25.10 -5.50
C THR A 38 -2.38 -24.07 -4.41
N PRO A 39 -2.55 -22.76 -4.70
CA PRO A 39 -2.54 -21.71 -3.67
C PRO A 39 -3.49 -22.14 -2.56
N PRO A 40 -3.02 -22.36 -1.31
CA PRO A 40 -3.98 -22.70 -0.30
C PRO A 40 -4.73 -21.40 -0.13
N ASN A 41 -6.03 -21.44 -0.36
CA ASN A 41 -6.92 -20.32 -0.10
C ASN A 41 -6.82 -19.84 1.37
N ARG A 42 -5.99 -20.50 2.20
CA ARG A 42 -5.66 -20.29 3.60
C ARG A 42 -4.15 -20.47 3.89
N ILE A 43 -3.24 -19.72 3.26
CA ILE A 43 -1.90 -19.57 3.86
C ILE A 43 -2.08 -18.73 5.13
N ASP A 44 -1.90 -19.34 6.30
CA ASP A 44 -1.69 -18.59 7.53
C ASP A 44 -0.21 -18.22 7.64
N PHE A 45 0.10 -16.94 7.48
CA PHE A 45 1.48 -16.46 7.54
C PHE A 45 2.07 -16.48 8.95
N LYS A 46 1.27 -16.76 9.99
CA LYS A 46 1.76 -16.89 11.37
C LYS A 46 2.73 -18.05 11.54
N ASP A 47 2.56 -19.13 10.77
CA ASP A 47 3.37 -20.36 10.88
C ASP A 47 4.51 -20.41 9.87
N ILE A 48 4.66 -19.36 9.04
CA ILE A 48 5.65 -19.31 7.98
C ILE A 48 6.67 -18.22 8.30
N LYS A 49 7.96 -18.59 8.28
CA LYS A 49 9.05 -17.61 8.33
C LYS A 49 9.10 -16.84 7.02
N LEU A 50 8.41 -15.70 7.00
CA LEU A 50 8.24 -14.86 5.83
C LEU A 50 9.19 -13.66 5.87
N GLU A 51 9.85 -13.37 4.74
CA GLU A 51 10.68 -12.18 4.56
C GLU A 51 9.92 -11.15 3.72
N VAL A 52 9.89 -9.89 4.17
CA VAL A 52 9.34 -8.78 3.37
C VAL A 52 10.47 -8.14 2.59
N VAL A 53 10.27 -8.03 1.29
CA VAL A 53 11.25 -7.48 0.34
C VAL A 53 10.53 -6.53 -0.60
N PHE A 54 11.23 -5.54 -1.14
CA PHE A 54 10.65 -4.52 -2.00
C PHE A 54 11.08 -4.79 -3.43
N LYS A 55 10.15 -4.81 -4.39
CA LYS A 55 10.51 -4.81 -5.80
C LYS A 55 10.91 -3.40 -6.20
N ASP A 56 11.76 -3.25 -7.20
CA ASP A 56 12.15 -1.92 -7.67
C ASP A 56 10.95 -1.06 -8.13
N CYS A 57 9.91 -1.69 -8.68
CA CYS A 57 8.68 -1.00 -9.04
C CYS A 57 7.93 -0.38 -7.84
N SER A 58 8.19 -0.79 -6.60
CA SER A 58 7.56 -0.19 -5.41
C SER A 58 8.03 1.23 -5.13
N LYS A 59 9.14 1.66 -5.75
CA LYS A 59 9.63 3.04 -5.69
C LYS A 59 8.80 3.99 -6.58
N LYS A 60 8.04 3.44 -7.53
CA LYS A 60 7.32 4.19 -8.55
C LYS A 60 6.02 4.76 -7.98
N PHE A 61 5.81 6.04 -8.22
CA PHE A 61 4.52 6.70 -7.96
C PHE A 61 3.93 7.21 -9.25
N VAL A 62 2.68 6.86 -9.52
CA VAL A 62 1.98 7.10 -10.78
C VAL A 62 0.62 7.71 -10.54
N ASN A 63 0.14 8.44 -11.55
CA ASN A 63 -1.23 8.84 -11.69
C ASN A 63 -1.77 8.25 -13.01
N LEU A 64 -2.87 7.51 -12.92
CA LEU A 64 -3.50 6.81 -14.03
C LEU A 64 -4.96 7.30 -14.15
N PRO A 65 -5.21 8.43 -14.85
CA PRO A 65 -6.55 9.02 -14.91
C PRO A 65 -7.63 8.12 -15.51
N ALA A 66 -7.28 7.37 -16.56
CA ALA A 66 -8.20 6.39 -17.17
C ALA A 66 -8.65 5.30 -16.18
N LEU A 67 -7.86 5.04 -15.14
CA LEU A 67 -8.15 4.05 -14.11
C LEU A 67 -8.58 4.71 -12.79
N LYS A 68 -8.69 6.04 -12.71
CA LYS A 68 -8.96 6.77 -11.46
C LYS A 68 -8.05 6.28 -10.31
N PHE A 69 -6.76 6.15 -10.59
CA PHE A 69 -5.77 5.62 -9.65
C PHE A 69 -4.59 6.57 -9.47
N SER A 70 -4.18 6.76 -8.22
CA SER A 70 -2.91 7.36 -7.83
C SER A 70 -2.44 6.70 -6.55
N ASN A 71 -1.14 6.44 -6.41
CA ASN A 71 -0.59 5.77 -5.24
C ASN A 71 0.20 6.65 -4.29
N MET A 72 0.54 7.90 -4.60
CA MET A 72 1.00 8.87 -3.60
C MET A 72 1.11 10.25 -4.22
N LYS A 73 0.97 11.28 -3.38
CA LYS A 73 1.34 12.66 -3.73
C LYS A 73 2.80 12.90 -3.37
N SER A 74 3.46 13.89 -3.97
CA SER A 74 4.78 14.34 -3.51
C SER A 74 4.76 14.70 -2.01
N GLU A 75 5.90 14.57 -1.31
CA GLU A 75 6.11 14.83 0.13
C GLU A 75 5.34 16.03 0.69
N PHE A 76 5.26 17.16 -0.04
CA PHE A 76 4.59 18.38 0.40
C PHE A 76 3.04 18.31 0.42
N GLY A 77 2.44 17.25 -0.10
CA GLY A 77 0.99 17.09 -0.22
C GLY A 77 0.43 15.81 0.40
N ALA A 78 1.28 14.96 0.97
CA ALA A 78 0.84 13.78 1.71
C ALA A 78 0.30 14.21 3.08
N ASP A 79 -0.86 13.69 3.47
CA ASP A 79 -1.38 13.95 4.81
C ASP A 79 -0.49 13.31 5.88
N SER A 80 -0.45 13.92 7.07
CA SER A 80 0.44 13.49 8.15
C SER A 80 0.24 12.03 8.57
N LYS A 81 -0.97 11.50 8.41
CA LYS A 81 -1.29 10.10 8.74
C LYS A 81 -0.75 9.15 7.68
N THR A 82 -0.83 9.50 6.39
CA THR A 82 -0.15 8.77 5.30
C THR A 82 1.36 8.69 5.54
N ILE A 83 2.00 9.80 5.89
CA ILE A 83 3.44 9.84 6.20
C ILE A 83 3.78 9.00 7.43
N LEU A 84 2.97 9.07 8.49
CA LEU A 84 3.16 8.27 9.70
C LEU A 84 3.07 6.76 9.41
N CYS A 85 2.10 6.33 8.59
CA CYS A 85 1.98 4.93 8.15
C CYS A 85 3.18 4.50 7.30
N LEU A 86 3.63 5.35 6.37
CA LEU A 86 4.81 5.07 5.56
C LEU A 86 6.06 4.90 6.44
N ASN A 87 6.28 5.81 7.38
CA ASN A 87 7.40 5.73 8.32
C ASN A 87 7.33 4.47 9.19
N LYS A 88 6.14 4.07 9.66
CA LYS A 88 5.96 2.80 10.37
C LYS A 88 6.38 1.61 9.52
N PHE A 89 5.97 1.60 8.25
CA PHE A 89 6.30 0.51 7.33
C PHE A 89 7.79 0.43 6.99
N VAL A 90 8.40 1.57 6.71
CA VAL A 90 9.83 1.68 6.41
C VAL A 90 10.66 1.18 7.60
N ASN A 91 10.27 1.55 8.82
CA ASN A 91 10.98 1.14 10.03
C ASN A 91 10.72 -0.32 10.45
N GLU A 92 9.52 -0.85 10.18
CA GLU A 92 9.16 -2.24 10.49
C GLU A 92 8.40 -2.90 9.32
N PRO A 93 9.10 -3.31 8.24
CA PRO A 93 8.42 -3.90 7.08
C PRO A 93 7.61 -5.16 7.40
N SER A 94 7.98 -5.91 8.45
CA SER A 94 7.25 -7.10 8.89
C SER A 94 5.83 -6.82 9.40
N ILE A 95 5.45 -5.57 9.64
CA ILE A 95 4.10 -5.20 10.12
C ILE A 95 3.00 -5.69 9.16
N ILE A 96 3.30 -5.82 7.87
CA ILE A 96 2.33 -6.22 6.84
C ILE A 96 2.03 -7.71 6.83
N GLN A 97 2.80 -8.53 7.54
CA GLN A 97 2.64 -9.99 7.53
C GLN A 97 1.34 -10.42 8.22
N ARG A 98 1.00 -9.76 9.34
CA ARG A 98 -0.13 -10.14 10.20
C ARG A 98 -1.50 -9.93 9.55
N ASN A 99 -1.59 -9.01 8.60
CA ASN A 99 -2.85 -8.59 7.96
C ASN A 99 -2.85 -8.78 6.44
N SER A 100 -2.03 -9.72 5.94
CA SER A 100 -1.91 -9.99 4.51
C SER A 100 -3.05 -10.90 4.04
N SER A 101 -3.93 -10.33 3.23
CA SER A 101 -5.10 -11.00 2.67
C SER A 101 -4.97 -11.15 1.15
N ARG A 102 -5.46 -12.25 0.58
CA ARG A 102 -5.47 -12.45 -0.87
C ARG A 102 -6.33 -11.39 -1.55
N ILE A 103 -5.85 -10.89 -2.69
CA ILE A 103 -6.63 -10.07 -3.59
C ILE A 103 -7.37 -11.03 -4.53
N THR A 104 -8.70 -10.90 -4.58
CA THR A 104 -9.52 -11.63 -5.55
C THR A 104 -9.72 -10.75 -6.76
N ILE A 105 -8.99 -11.05 -7.84
CA ILE A 105 -9.19 -10.45 -9.15
C ILE A 105 -10.32 -11.24 -9.81
N ARG A 106 -11.45 -10.57 -10.10
CA ARG A 106 -12.64 -11.19 -10.67
C ARG A 106 -12.67 -10.93 -12.18
N ASN A 107 -13.37 -11.76 -12.94
CA ASN A 107 -13.62 -11.49 -14.35
C ASN A 107 -14.75 -10.45 -14.52
N ASN A 108 -14.47 -9.20 -14.15
CA ASN A 108 -15.37 -8.04 -14.26
C ASN A 108 -14.56 -6.75 -14.39
N ASP A 109 -15.23 -5.61 -14.56
CA ASP A 109 -14.57 -4.31 -14.76
C ASP A 109 -13.60 -3.94 -13.62
N GLN A 110 -13.96 -4.28 -12.39
CA GLN A 110 -13.08 -4.07 -11.24
C GLN A 110 -11.81 -4.90 -11.33
N GLY A 111 -11.91 -6.19 -11.67
CA GLY A 111 -10.74 -7.05 -11.83
C GLY A 111 -9.89 -6.66 -13.03
N LYS A 112 -10.51 -6.27 -14.15
CA LYS A 112 -9.82 -5.69 -15.30
C LYS A 112 -9.03 -4.44 -14.89
N ARG A 113 -9.66 -3.52 -14.17
CA ARG A 113 -9.00 -2.31 -13.65
C ARG A 113 -7.82 -2.65 -12.73
N ILE A 114 -7.96 -3.64 -11.85
CA ILE A 114 -6.87 -4.09 -10.98
C ILE A 114 -5.68 -4.60 -11.81
N LYS A 115 -5.93 -5.43 -12.84
CA LYS A 115 -4.88 -5.91 -13.75
C LYS A 115 -4.23 -4.76 -14.51
N ASP A 116 -5.03 -3.86 -15.08
CA ASP A 116 -4.55 -2.70 -15.82
C ASP A 116 -3.62 -1.84 -14.94
N ILE A 117 -3.95 -1.63 -13.66
CA ILE A 117 -3.04 -0.95 -12.71
C ILE A 117 -1.76 -1.76 -12.51
N LEU A 118 -1.84 -3.08 -12.25
CA LEU A 118 -0.66 -3.92 -12.03
C LEU A 118 0.30 -3.94 -13.23
N TYR A 119 -0.23 -3.90 -14.46
CA TYR A 119 0.56 -3.84 -15.70
C TYR A 119 1.42 -2.56 -15.81
N HIS A 120 1.11 -1.49 -15.06
CA HIS A 120 1.97 -0.31 -14.98
C HIS A 120 3.19 -0.48 -14.06
N PHE A 121 3.20 -1.52 -13.22
CA PHE A 121 4.25 -1.81 -12.24
C PHE A 121 5.00 -3.11 -12.53
N LEU A 122 4.38 -4.05 -13.25
CA LEU A 122 4.90 -5.39 -13.50
C LEU A 122 4.64 -5.79 -14.95
N ASP A 123 5.42 -6.76 -15.45
CA ASP A 123 5.18 -7.38 -16.76
C ASP A 123 3.78 -8.02 -16.83
N GLN A 124 3.13 -7.90 -17.99
CA GLN A 124 1.76 -8.39 -18.17
C GLN A 124 1.66 -9.90 -17.99
N THR A 125 2.61 -10.64 -18.58
CA THR A 125 2.65 -12.10 -18.49
C THR A 125 2.90 -12.54 -17.06
N PHE A 126 3.75 -11.83 -16.32
CA PHE A 126 3.95 -12.05 -14.89
C PHE A 126 2.64 -11.87 -14.10
N VAL A 127 1.91 -10.78 -14.31
CA VAL A 127 0.66 -10.49 -13.60
C VAL A 127 -0.39 -11.57 -13.89
N ASP A 128 -0.56 -11.97 -15.14
CA ASP A 128 -1.54 -12.99 -15.53
C ASP A 128 -1.21 -14.36 -14.97
N PHE A 129 0.07 -14.75 -14.97
CA PHE A 129 0.51 -16.03 -14.40
C PHE A 129 0.38 -16.07 -12.86
N HIS A 130 0.57 -14.92 -12.20
CA HIS A 130 0.63 -14.84 -10.74
C HIS A 130 -0.62 -14.22 -10.08
N GLU A 131 -1.74 -14.15 -10.79
CA GLU A 131 -2.98 -13.49 -10.34
C GLU A 131 -3.42 -13.93 -8.92
N PHE A 132 -3.26 -15.21 -8.60
CA PHE A 132 -3.66 -15.80 -7.32
C PHE A 132 -2.70 -15.56 -6.15
N TYR A 133 -1.52 -15.02 -6.42
CA TYR A 133 -0.49 -14.74 -5.43
C TYR A 133 -0.49 -13.29 -4.93
N PHE A 134 -1.27 -12.40 -5.56
CA PHE A 134 -1.40 -11.03 -5.10
C PHE A 134 -2.09 -10.93 -3.75
N ARG A 135 -1.54 -10.09 -2.88
CA ARG A 135 -1.94 -9.86 -1.50
C ARG A 135 -2.08 -8.37 -1.23
N LYS A 136 -3.02 -8.01 -0.36
CA LYS A 136 -3.13 -6.68 0.23
C LYS A 136 -2.93 -6.79 1.73
N SER A 137 -2.09 -5.90 2.25
CA SER A 137 -1.88 -5.75 3.67
C SER A 137 -2.21 -4.34 4.11
N SER A 138 -3.04 -4.21 5.14
CA SER A 138 -3.28 -2.92 5.78
C SER A 138 -2.24 -2.69 6.86
N ILE A 139 -1.70 -1.48 6.93
CA ILE A 139 -0.96 -1.02 8.11
C ILE A 139 -2.01 -0.58 9.12
N LEU A 140 -2.21 -1.39 10.16
CA LEU A 140 -3.19 -1.10 11.19
C LEU A 140 -2.62 -0.04 12.14
N ASP A 141 -3.35 1.06 12.24
CA ASP A 141 -3.33 1.96 13.38
C ASP A 141 -4.76 2.02 13.94
N ASN A 142 -4.96 2.64 15.09
CA ASN A 142 -6.31 2.90 15.66
C ASN A 142 -7.04 4.00 14.88
N PHE A 143 -7.24 3.75 13.60
CA PHE A 143 -7.80 4.66 12.63
C PHE A 143 -9.17 4.16 12.17
N ASN A 144 -10.12 5.08 12.01
CA ASN A 144 -11.41 4.74 11.44
C ASN A 144 -11.26 4.48 9.93
N ILE A 145 -11.26 3.20 9.52
CA ILE A 145 -11.11 2.77 8.11
C ILE A 145 -12.17 3.34 7.15
N LEU A 146 -13.29 3.87 7.66
CA LEU A 146 -14.32 4.53 6.86
C LEU A 146 -14.08 6.04 6.72
N SER A 147 -13.07 6.58 7.40
CA SER A 147 -12.67 7.98 7.32
C SER A 147 -11.67 8.20 6.19
N PRO A 148 -11.81 9.30 5.42
CA PRO A 148 -10.91 9.62 4.32
C PRO A 148 -9.48 9.94 4.74
N HIS A 149 -9.14 9.98 6.03
CA HIS A 149 -7.79 10.32 6.47
C HIS A 149 -7.22 9.31 7.46
N GLU A 150 -7.97 8.28 7.84
CA GLU A 150 -7.59 7.38 8.92
C GLU A 150 -7.59 5.95 8.38
N GLY A 151 -6.42 5.33 8.22
CA GLY A 151 -6.34 3.91 7.86
C GLY A 151 -6.32 3.62 6.37
N ARG A 152 -5.98 4.63 5.55
CA ARG A 152 -5.89 4.48 4.10
C ARG A 152 -4.60 3.82 3.59
N PHE A 153 -3.65 3.46 4.43
CA PHE A 153 -2.39 2.87 3.95
C PHE A 153 -2.50 1.35 3.74
N ARG A 154 -2.53 0.93 2.47
CA ARG A 154 -2.38 -0.46 2.05
C ARG A 154 -1.06 -0.67 1.33
N VAL A 155 -0.56 -1.89 1.43
CA VAL A 155 0.60 -2.36 0.68
C VAL A 155 0.13 -3.52 -0.18
N ILE A 156 0.39 -3.43 -1.49
CA ILE A 156 0.09 -4.48 -2.44
C ILE A 156 1.37 -5.28 -2.67
N CYS A 157 1.27 -6.58 -2.48
CA CYS A 157 2.40 -7.50 -2.56
C CYS A 157 2.08 -8.67 -3.50
N VAL A 158 3.12 -9.34 -3.97
CA VAL A 158 3.05 -10.70 -4.52
C VAL A 158 3.72 -11.65 -3.54
N TYR A 159 3.03 -12.74 -3.22
CA TYR A 159 3.61 -13.80 -2.41
C TYR A 159 4.41 -14.76 -3.29
N THR A 160 5.70 -14.90 -3.04
CA THR A 160 6.58 -15.79 -3.81
C THR A 160 7.28 -16.79 -2.90
N ILE A 161 7.60 -17.94 -3.45
CA ILE A 161 8.36 -18.99 -2.79
C ILE A 161 9.63 -19.20 -3.59
N LYS A 162 10.77 -19.14 -2.92
CA LYS A 162 12.03 -19.58 -3.51
C LYS A 162 12.29 -21.03 -3.10
N PRO A 163 12.29 -21.98 -4.06
CA PRO A 163 12.63 -23.36 -3.76
C PRO A 163 14.08 -23.47 -3.27
N SER A 164 14.33 -24.53 -2.51
CA SER A 164 15.65 -24.86 -2.02
C SER A 164 16.58 -25.23 -3.19
N SER A 165 17.74 -24.59 -3.29
CA SER A 165 18.72 -24.91 -4.34
C SER A 165 19.65 -26.07 -3.95
N HIS A 166 19.61 -26.49 -2.68
CA HIS A 166 20.47 -27.53 -2.14
C HIS A 166 19.77 -28.25 -0.98
N LYS A 167 19.94 -29.57 -0.81
CA LYS A 167 19.23 -30.40 0.20
C LYS A 167 19.26 -29.88 1.65
N LYS A 168 20.24 -29.06 2.01
CA LYS A 168 20.38 -28.45 3.35
C LYS A 168 19.70 -27.08 3.49
N GLU A 169 19.28 -26.47 2.40
CA GLU A 169 18.59 -25.18 2.42
C GLU A 169 17.09 -25.39 2.63
N ARG A 170 16.49 -24.53 3.45
CA ARG A 170 15.03 -24.49 3.61
C ARG A 170 14.41 -23.62 2.52
N THR A 171 13.22 -23.99 2.09
CA THR A 171 12.33 -23.15 1.28
C THR A 171 12.18 -21.77 1.93
N LYS A 172 12.27 -20.71 1.11
CA LYS A 172 12.12 -19.34 1.59
C LYS A 172 10.82 -18.74 1.06
N HIS A 173 10.15 -18.00 1.91
CA HIS A 173 8.85 -17.39 1.64
C HIS A 173 8.99 -15.88 1.67
N TYR A 174 8.45 -15.22 0.66
CA TYR A 174 8.57 -13.78 0.48
C TYR A 174 7.19 -13.12 0.32
N LEU A 175 7.02 -11.95 0.92
CA LEU A 175 6.04 -10.96 0.45
C LEU A 175 6.85 -9.87 -0.25
N GLU A 176 6.77 -9.86 -1.57
CA GLU A 176 7.42 -8.85 -2.40
C GLU A 176 6.47 -7.68 -2.58
N VAL A 177 6.84 -6.51 -2.05
CA VAL A 177 6.08 -5.27 -2.17
C VAL A 177 6.13 -4.80 -3.62
N VAL A 178 4.96 -4.63 -4.24
CA VAL A 178 4.79 -4.20 -5.63
C VAL A 178 4.48 -2.71 -5.69
N LEU A 179 3.50 -2.25 -4.90
CA LEU A 179 3.12 -0.85 -4.83
C LEU A 179 2.49 -0.51 -3.48
N LEU A 180 2.57 0.76 -3.12
CA LEU A 180 1.87 1.35 -1.98
C LEU A 180 0.50 1.84 -2.45
N ASP A 181 -0.51 1.82 -1.60
CA ASP A 181 -1.87 2.30 -1.89
C ASP A 181 -2.41 3.05 -0.66
N PRO A 182 -1.93 4.29 -0.41
CA PRO A 182 -2.32 5.14 0.69
C PRO A 182 -3.69 5.78 0.53
N TYR A 183 -4.38 5.55 -0.60
CA TYR A 183 -5.70 6.14 -0.88
C TYR A 183 -6.79 5.09 -1.10
N HIS A 184 -6.46 3.80 -0.95
CA HIS A 184 -7.33 2.66 -1.27
C HIS A 184 -7.88 2.70 -2.70
N LEU A 185 -7.19 3.37 -3.62
CA LEU A 185 -7.63 3.47 -5.00
C LEU A 185 -7.33 2.19 -5.78
N PHE A 186 -6.42 1.33 -5.30
CA PHE A 186 -6.16 0.04 -5.93
C PHE A 186 -7.41 -0.86 -5.82
N ILE A 187 -7.96 -0.99 -4.60
CA ILE A 187 -9.22 -1.70 -4.32
C ILE A 187 -10.13 -0.79 -3.50
N PRO A 188 -10.99 -0.01 -4.16
CA PRO A 188 -11.87 0.93 -3.50
C PRO A 188 -12.78 0.27 -2.46
N SER A 189 -12.89 0.93 -1.31
CA SER A 189 -13.74 0.50 -0.20
C SER A 189 -14.82 1.54 0.04
N LYS A 190 -15.91 1.15 0.71
CA LYS A 190 -16.94 2.10 1.11
C LYS A 190 -16.34 3.15 2.05
N LEU A 191 -16.81 4.39 1.93
CA LEU A 191 -16.32 5.54 2.68
C LEU A 191 -17.49 6.23 3.36
N LEU A 192 -17.34 6.64 4.62
CA LEU A 192 -18.30 7.52 5.28
C LEU A 192 -17.97 8.96 4.89
N GLY A 193 -18.98 9.71 4.45
CA GLY A 193 -18.84 11.15 4.25
C GLY A 193 -20.17 11.84 4.12
N LYS A 194 -20.12 13.15 3.87
CA LYS A 194 -21.34 13.98 3.81
C LYS A 194 -21.96 13.95 2.43
N ASP A 195 -23.24 13.66 2.39
CA ASP A 195 -24.07 13.85 1.21
C ASP A 195 -24.09 15.34 0.82
N LYS A 196 -23.78 15.66 -0.45
CA LYS A 196 -23.65 17.06 -0.90
C LYS A 196 -24.99 17.82 -0.90
N ILE A 197 -26.11 17.11 -0.98
CA ILE A 197 -27.45 17.71 -1.08
C ILE A 197 -28.03 17.90 0.33
N THR A 198 -27.94 16.87 1.16
CA THR A 198 -28.60 16.85 2.48
C THR A 198 -27.67 17.22 3.63
N GLY A 199 -26.34 17.25 3.41
CA GLY A 199 -25.33 17.52 4.43
C GLY A 199 -25.19 16.43 5.51
N LYS A 200 -25.96 15.34 5.41
CA LYS A 200 -25.97 14.23 6.35
C LYS A 200 -24.87 13.23 6.04
N ASP A 201 -24.39 12.55 7.07
CA ASP A 201 -23.45 11.45 6.89
C ASP A 201 -24.12 10.29 6.16
N ARG A 202 -23.47 9.79 5.12
CA ARG A 202 -23.87 8.60 4.37
C ARG A 202 -22.67 7.73 4.04
N LEU A 203 -22.95 6.44 3.85
CA LEU A 203 -21.95 5.49 3.39
C LEU A 203 -21.94 5.47 1.85
N PHE A 204 -20.88 5.98 1.25
CA PHE A 204 -20.67 5.94 -0.20
C PHE A 204 -20.42 4.52 -0.70
N SER A 205 -20.88 4.24 -1.92
CA SER A 205 -20.49 3.01 -2.63
C SER A 205 -18.97 3.00 -2.88
N SER A 206 -18.39 1.85 -3.19
CA SER A 206 -16.96 1.77 -3.52
C SER A 206 -16.58 2.63 -4.72
N GLU A 207 -17.47 2.76 -5.70
CA GLU A 207 -17.26 3.58 -6.90
C GLU A 207 -17.34 5.08 -6.58
N GLU A 208 -18.36 5.50 -5.81
CA GLU A 208 -18.47 6.88 -5.35
C GLU A 208 -17.27 7.30 -4.50
N ALA A 209 -16.83 6.39 -3.61
CA ALA A 209 -15.65 6.61 -2.77
C ALA A 209 -14.37 6.71 -3.60
N MET A 210 -14.22 5.88 -4.65
CA MET A 210 -13.12 5.95 -5.59
C MET A 210 -13.09 7.30 -6.30
N ASP A 211 -14.22 7.71 -6.87
CA ASP A 211 -14.33 8.95 -7.64
C ASP A 211 -13.99 10.16 -6.78
N GLN A 212 -14.60 10.27 -5.60
CA GLN A 212 -14.33 11.37 -4.68
C GLN A 212 -12.86 11.38 -4.22
N THR A 213 -12.30 10.22 -3.90
CA THR A 213 -10.93 10.13 -3.43
C THR A 213 -9.95 10.46 -4.56
N TYR A 214 -10.18 9.93 -5.76
CA TYR A 214 -9.35 10.20 -6.93
C TYR A 214 -9.35 11.69 -7.28
N GLU A 215 -10.52 12.34 -7.30
CA GLU A 215 -10.63 13.77 -7.58
C GLU A 215 -9.85 14.64 -6.58
N GLN A 216 -9.69 14.19 -5.33
CA GLN A 216 -8.87 14.88 -4.33
C GLN A 216 -7.37 14.66 -4.52
N VAL A 217 -6.96 13.64 -5.29
CA VAL A 217 -5.56 13.22 -5.43
C VAL A 217 -5.04 13.17 -6.87
N LYS A 218 -5.85 13.57 -7.86
CA LYS A 218 -5.53 13.47 -9.29
C LYS A 218 -4.53 14.51 -9.82
N ASP A 219 -4.43 15.69 -9.21
CA ASP A 219 -3.69 16.82 -9.82
C ASP A 219 -2.21 16.91 -9.39
N TYR A 220 -1.63 15.84 -8.83
CA TYR A 220 -0.33 15.88 -8.19
C TYR A 220 0.75 15.21 -9.04
N ASN A 221 1.26 15.95 -10.05
CA ASN A 221 2.29 15.49 -10.98
C ASN A 221 3.72 15.87 -10.55
N ARG A 222 4.23 15.24 -9.49
CA ARG A 222 5.69 15.07 -9.34
C ARG A 222 5.98 13.62 -8.97
N GLU A 223 6.90 13.00 -9.70
CA GLU A 223 7.44 11.69 -9.37
C GLU A 223 8.10 11.77 -8.00
N PHE A 224 7.40 11.29 -6.98
CA PHE A 224 7.98 11.00 -5.68
C PHE A 224 8.86 9.74 -5.83
N SER A 225 9.83 9.52 -4.95
CA SER A 225 10.61 8.28 -4.91
C SER A 225 10.87 7.93 -3.46
N LEU A 226 10.76 6.65 -3.11
CA LEU A 226 11.13 6.14 -1.78
C LEU A 226 12.61 6.33 -1.46
N GLU A 227 13.44 6.63 -2.46
CA GLU A 227 14.87 6.92 -2.29
C GLU A 227 15.13 8.27 -1.62
N ASN A 228 14.13 9.16 -1.58
CA ASN A 228 14.27 10.48 -0.97
C ASN A 228 13.93 10.51 0.53
N ILE A 229 13.47 9.40 1.10
CA ILE A 229 13.11 9.28 2.53
C ILE A 229 14.36 8.86 3.32
N ASN A 230 14.97 9.81 4.04
CA ASN A 230 16.08 9.60 4.97
C ASN A 230 15.61 9.46 6.43
#